data_AF-A0A940VK70-F1
#
_entry.id   AF-A0A940VK70-F1
#
_cell.length_a   1.000
_cell.length_b   1.000
_cell.length_c   1.000
_cell.angle_alpha   90.00
_cell.angle_beta   90.00
_cell.angle_gamma   90.00
#
_symmetry.space_group_name_H-M   'P 1'
#
loop_
_entity.id
_entity.type
_entity.pdbx_description
1 polymer ?
#
loop_
_entity_poly.entity_id
_entity_poly.type
_entity_poly.pdbx_seq_one_letter_code
_entity_poly.pdbx_strand_id
1 'polypeptide(L)'
;MGTVLYRWSRRLCLLAAVALLVSACAGAPAGPGTTAAAPRDVLLMASTIGPIDAGIVGALEDAYFVKTGVLVRHAGAGTGAALEMTKRGGFD
;
A
#
# COMPACT_ATOMS: atom_id res chain seq x y z
N MET A 1 -55.02 -27.84 -1.00
CA MET A 1 -53.91 -27.73 -1.98
C MET A 1 -53.04 -26.47 -1.74
N GLY A 2 -52.30 -26.35 -0.61
CA GLY A 2 -51.56 -25.11 -0.29
C GLY A 2 -50.10 -25.27 0.17
N THR A 3 -49.67 -26.47 0.58
CA THR A 3 -48.35 -26.67 1.21
C THR A 3 -47.25 -27.14 0.23
N VAL A 4 -47.63 -27.63 -0.95
CA VAL A 4 -46.68 -28.12 -1.96
C VAL A 4 -46.03 -26.96 -2.73
N LEU A 5 -46.81 -25.91 -3.04
CA LEU A 5 -46.33 -24.69 -3.72
C LEU A 5 -45.34 -23.90 -2.84
N TYR A 6 -45.57 -23.84 -1.53
CA TYR A 6 -44.69 -23.15 -0.58
C TYR A 6 -43.32 -23.84 -0.38
N ARG A 7 -43.30 -25.17 -0.51
CA ARG A 7 -42.07 -25.97 -0.40
C ARG A 7 -41.20 -25.87 -1.65
N TRP A 8 -41.82 -25.61 -2.81
CA TRP A 8 -41.12 -25.41 -4.08
C TRP A 8 -40.54 -23.99 -4.17
N SER A 9 -41.28 -22.96 -3.76
CA SER A 9 -40.77 -21.58 -3.70
C SER A 9 -39.62 -21.41 -2.70
N ARG A 10 -39.66 -22.06 -1.53
CA ARG A 10 -38.52 -22.07 -0.59
C ARG A 10 -37.28 -22.75 -1.15
N ARG A 11 -37.43 -23.87 -1.87
CA ARG A 11 -36.29 -24.57 -2.51
C ARG A 11 -35.73 -23.77 -3.68
N LEU A 12 -36.58 -23.09 -4.44
CA LEU A 12 -36.17 -22.21 -5.53
C LEU A 12 -35.42 -20.97 -5.02
N CYS A 13 -35.93 -20.33 -3.96
CA CYS A 13 -35.24 -19.21 -3.31
C CYS A 13 -33.92 -19.63 -2.65
N LEU A 14 -33.86 -20.82 -2.02
CA LEU A 14 -32.63 -21.34 -1.42
C LEU A 14 -31.57 -21.65 -2.47
N LEU A 15 -31.95 -22.24 -3.62
CA LEU A 15 -31.01 -22.50 -4.72
C LEU A 15 -30.52 -21.20 -5.37
N ALA A 16 -31.39 -20.20 -5.54
CA ALA A 16 -31.00 -18.89 -6.04
C ALA A 16 -30.04 -18.15 -5.08
N ALA A 17 -30.27 -18.23 -3.76
CA ALA A 17 -29.40 -17.63 -2.75
C ALA A 17 -28.01 -18.29 -2.70
N VAL A 18 -27.94 -19.63 -2.81
CA VAL A 18 -26.66 -20.36 -2.87
C VAL A 18 -25.89 -20.04 -4.16
N ALA A 19 -26.59 -19.90 -5.29
CA ALA A 19 -25.95 -19.50 -6.55
C ALA A 19 -25.36 -18.08 -6.48
N LEU A 20 -26.03 -17.15 -5.81
CA LEU A 20 -25.53 -15.78 -5.58
C LEU A 20 -24.32 -15.75 -4.63
N LEU A 21 -24.27 -16.63 -3.64
CA LEU A 21 -23.15 -16.71 -2.69
C LEU A 21 -21.88 -17.32 -3.32
N VAL A 22 -22.00 -18.26 -4.27
CA VAL A 22 -20.84 -18.88 -4.94
C VAL A 22 -20.17 -17.93 -5.94
N SER A 23 -20.91 -16.97 -6.50
CA SER A 23 -20.36 -16.00 -7.47
C SER A 23 -19.47 -14.91 -6.83
N ALA A 24 -19.41 -14.82 -5.50
CA ALA A 24 -18.63 -13.80 -4.78
C ALA A 24 -17.17 -14.20 -4.47
N CYS A 25 -16.73 -15.41 -4.83
CA CYS A 25 -15.37 -15.90 -4.52
C CYS A 25 -14.38 -15.90 -5.70
N ALA A 26 -14.76 -15.42 -6.89
CA ALA A 26 -13.92 -15.55 -8.10
C ALA A 26 -13.27 -14.23 -8.57
N GLY A 27 -12.92 -13.32 -7.64
CA GLY A 27 -12.45 -11.99 -8.02
C GLY A 27 -11.34 -11.42 -7.13
N ALA A 28 -10.19 -12.09 -7.05
CA ALA A 28 -8.93 -11.42 -6.66
C ALA A 28 -7.87 -11.74 -7.73
N PRO A 29 -7.51 -10.79 -8.60
CA PRO A 29 -6.41 -11.00 -9.54
C PRO A 29 -5.09 -11.01 -8.76
N ALA A 30 -4.55 -12.21 -8.52
CA ALA A 30 -3.14 -12.40 -8.22
C ALA A 30 -2.33 -12.09 -9.48
N GLY A 31 -2.06 -10.80 -9.73
CA GLY A 31 -1.05 -10.41 -10.69
C GLY A 31 0.33 -10.88 -10.22
N PRO A 32 1.26 -11.24 -11.12
CA PRO A 32 2.64 -11.53 -10.76
C PRO A 32 3.34 -10.21 -10.43
N GLY A 33 3.07 -9.69 -9.23
CA GLY A 33 3.84 -8.60 -8.65
C GLY A 33 5.18 -9.18 -8.24
N THR A 34 6.22 -8.88 -9.02
CA THR A 34 7.61 -8.94 -8.62
C THR A 34 7.73 -8.67 -7.14
N THR A 35 8.15 -9.67 -6.36
CA THR A 35 8.59 -9.44 -4.99
C THR A 35 9.83 -8.57 -5.09
N ALA A 36 9.64 -7.24 -5.18
CA ALA A 36 10.70 -6.29 -4.94
C ALA A 36 11.23 -6.67 -3.56
N ALA A 37 12.47 -7.15 -3.51
CA ALA A 37 13.11 -7.55 -2.28
C ALA A 37 12.90 -6.41 -1.28
N ALA A 38 12.26 -6.71 -0.15
CA ALA A 38 11.99 -5.70 0.86
C ALA A 38 13.32 -4.99 1.19
N PRO A 39 13.34 -3.66 1.28
CA PRO A 39 14.56 -2.93 1.58
C PRO A 39 15.21 -3.51 2.83
N ARG A 40 16.53 -3.69 2.81
CA ARG A 40 17.25 -4.27 3.96
C ARG A 40 17.14 -3.38 5.19
N ASP A 41 17.15 -2.06 4.96
CA ASP A 41 16.95 -1.01 5.95
C ASP A 41 16.21 0.17 5.29
N VAL A 42 15.47 0.93 6.11
CA VAL A 42 14.77 2.16 5.70
C VAL A 42 15.27 3.33 6.55
N LEU A 43 15.80 4.36 5.91
CA LEU A 43 16.25 5.59 6.56
C LEU A 43 15.28 6.73 6.22
N LEU A 44 14.83 7.44 7.25
CA LEU A 44 13.97 8.62 7.08
C LEU A 44 14.82 9.88 7.23
N MET A 45 14.84 10.74 6.21
CA MET A 45 15.65 11.96 6.22
C MET A 45 14.76 13.21 6.19
N ALA A 46 14.96 14.14 7.12
CA ALA A 46 14.35 15.46 7.01
C ALA A 46 15.19 16.31 6.05
N SER A 47 14.59 16.83 4.97
CA SER A 47 15.30 17.65 3.99
C SER A 47 14.57 18.96 3.71
N THR A 48 15.32 19.93 3.21
CA THR A 48 14.77 21.26 2.92
C THR A 48 14.07 21.28 1.57
N ILE A 49 13.03 22.10 1.45
CA ILE A 49 12.20 22.17 0.23
C ILE A 49 13.03 22.53 -1.02
N GLY A 50 14.01 23.43 -0.91
CA GLY A 50 14.82 23.86 -2.06
C GLY A 50 15.52 22.70 -2.80
N PRO A 51 16.35 21.88 -2.12
CA PRO A 51 16.98 20.70 -2.71
C PRO A 51 16.02 19.61 -3.18
N ILE A 52 14.84 19.48 -2.54
CA ILE A 52 13.79 18.54 -2.96
C ILE A 52 13.21 19.00 -4.30
N ASP A 53 12.77 20.26 -4.37
CA ASP A 53 12.18 20.85 -5.58
C ASP A 53 13.17 20.91 -6.74
N ALA A 54 14.46 21.05 -6.44
CA ALA A 54 15.54 20.96 -7.42
C ALA A 54 15.80 19.52 -7.93
N GLY A 55 15.15 18.51 -7.35
CA GLY A 55 15.31 17.10 -7.72
C GLY A 55 16.60 16.44 -7.21
N ILE A 56 17.42 17.16 -6.45
CA ILE A 56 18.72 16.68 -5.96
C ILE A 56 18.52 15.55 -4.96
N VAL A 57 17.58 15.70 -4.02
CA VAL A 57 17.36 14.73 -2.94
C VAL A 57 16.91 13.38 -3.52
N GLY A 58 15.93 13.38 -4.43
CA GLY A 58 15.46 12.15 -5.08
C GLY A 58 16.56 11.44 -5.86
N ALA A 59 17.36 12.17 -6.65
CA ALA A 59 18.46 11.59 -7.40
C ALA A 59 19.51 10.91 -6.50
N LEU A 60 19.79 11.50 -5.32
CA LEU A 60 20.71 10.92 -4.34
C LEU A 60 20.11 9.69 -3.64
N GLU A 61 18.81 9.68 -3.32
CA GLU A 61 18.13 8.52 -2.76
C GLU A 61 18.22 7.32 -3.69
N ASP A 62 17.96 7.52 -4.98
CA ASP A 62 18.00 6.46 -5.99
C ASP A 62 19.43 5.93 -6.17
N ALA A 63 20.40 6.84 -6.30
CA ALA A 63 21.81 6.46 -6.42
C ALA A 63 22.32 5.72 -5.16
N TYR A 64 21.88 6.16 -3.97
CA TYR A 64 22.22 5.51 -2.72
C TYR A 64 21.61 4.11 -2.65
N PHE A 65 20.34 3.96 -2.97
CA PHE A 65 19.66 2.66 -2.99
C PHE A 65 20.32 1.67 -3.94
N VAL A 66 20.67 2.09 -5.16
CA VAL A 66 21.38 1.23 -6.13
C VAL A 66 22.73 0.76 -5.58
N LYS A 67 23.44 1.62 -4.85
CA LYS A 67 24.77 1.31 -4.31
C LYS A 67 24.74 0.48 -3.03
N THR A 68 23.77 0.71 -2.15
CA THR A 68 23.77 0.16 -0.78
C THR A 68 22.65 -0.85 -0.53
N GLY A 69 21.56 -0.78 -1.30
CA GLY A 69 20.32 -1.51 -1.05
C GLY A 69 19.48 -0.94 0.10
N VAL A 70 19.84 0.22 0.65
CA VAL A 70 19.12 0.89 1.74
C VAL A 70 18.16 1.92 1.15
N LEU A 71 16.89 1.84 1.54
CA LEU A 71 15.85 2.75 1.06
C LEU A 71 15.85 4.01 1.92
N VAL A 72 16.33 5.11 1.36
CA VAL A 72 16.19 6.44 1.97
C VAL A 72 14.89 7.06 1.50
N ARG A 73 14.09 7.62 2.40
CA ARG A 73 12.91 8.42 2.09
C ARG A 73 12.98 9.77 2.80
N HIS A 74 12.80 10.84 2.06
CA HIS A 74 12.82 12.19 2.61
C HIS A 74 11.43 12.71 2.99
N ALA A 75 11.39 13.59 4.00
CA ALA A 75 10.27 14.48 4.28
C ALA A 75 10.71 15.94 4.10
N GLY A 76 9.95 16.70 3.31
CA GLY A 76 10.25 18.10 3.02
C GLY A 76 9.71 19.06 4.07
N ALA A 77 10.57 19.96 4.57
CA ALA A 77 10.18 21.05 5.45
C ALA A 77 11.09 22.27 5.27
N GLY A 78 10.67 23.44 5.78
CA GLY A 78 11.60 24.58 5.90
C GLY A 78 12.73 24.25 6.89
N THR A 79 13.90 24.88 6.78
CA THR A 79 15.10 24.54 7.57
C THR A 79 14.85 24.44 9.08
N GLY A 80 14.12 25.40 9.66
CA GLY A 80 13.79 25.36 11.09
C GLY A 80 12.90 24.16 11.45
N ALA A 81 11.90 23.87 10.63
CA ALA A 81 11.00 22.75 10.84
C ALA A 81 11.72 21.40 10.64
N ALA A 82 12.58 21.28 9.62
CA ALA A 82 13.40 20.09 9.39
C ALA A 82 14.30 19.79 10.60
N LEU A 83 14.94 20.82 11.17
CA LEU A 83 15.77 20.68 12.37
C LEU A 83 14.94 20.21 13.58
N GLU A 84 13.75 20.76 13.79
CA GLU A 84 12.85 20.33 14.86
C GLU A 84 12.33 18.90 14.65
N MET A 85 12.10 18.47 13.41
CA MET A 85 11.75 17.09 13.08
C MET A 85 12.86 16.11 13.47
N THR A 86 14.11 16.40 13.10
CA THR A 86 15.25 15.56 13.49
C THR A 86 15.47 15.54 15.00
N LYS A 87 15.34 16.70 15.69
CA LYS A 87 15.45 16.75 17.16
C LYS A 87 14.41 15.92 17.90
N ARG A 88 13.19 15.82 17.35
CA ARG A 88 12.11 15.01 17.92
C ARG A 88 12.33 13.51 17.78
N GLY A 89 13.30 13.10 16.94
CA GLY A 89 13.56 11.71 16.60
C GLY A 89 12.63 11.17 15.51
N GLY A 90 12.97 10.00 14.98
CA GLY A 90 12.26 9.37 13.85
C GLY A 90 12.75 9.80 12.47
N PHE A 91 13.73 10.70 12.41
CA PHE A 91 14.55 10.99 11.24
C PHE A 91 16.02 10.78 11.64
N ASP A 92 16.80 10.17 10.75
CA ASP A 92 18.24 9.96 10.88
C ASP A 92 19.05 11.21 10.50
#